data_AF-A0A9Q3E966-F1
#
_entry.id   AF-A0A9Q3E966-F1
#
_cell.length_a   1.000
_cell.length_b   1.000
_cell.length_c   1.000
_cell.angle_alpha   90.00
_cell.angle_beta   90.00
_cell.angle_gamma   90.00
#
_symmetry.space_group_name_H-M   'P 1'
#
loop_
_entity.id
_entity.type
_entity.pdbx_description
1 polymer ?
#
loop_
_entity_poly.entity_id
_entity_poly.type
_entity_poly.pdbx_seq_one_letter_code
_entity_poly.pdbx_strand_id
1 'polypeptide(L)'
;MRHLDEFIVAFVGNKIAQEEKGDRQALWRILKDKFVGSGVQAQGISLDKFLELKFRNLDQWIEDLKATTRQMALTGTDVSNALVSMLAIRTLPNKYESLIRILTYGNQYPTIKEIILNVEKNQALFQAKRRSQR
;
A
#
# COMPACT_ATOMS: atom_id res chain seq x y z
N MET A 1 -2.38 20.23 17.87
CA MET A 1 -1.39 19.13 17.71
C MET A 1 -1.94 17.93 18.47
N ARG A 2 -2.13 16.80 17.80
CA ARG A 2 -2.80 15.61 18.37
C ARG A 2 -1.90 14.95 19.40
N HIS A 3 -2.37 14.85 20.64
CA HIS A 3 -1.74 14.04 21.68
C HIS A 3 -1.62 12.60 21.15
N LEU A 4 -0.39 12.09 21.05
CA LEU A 4 -0.19 10.64 21.04
C LEU A 4 -0.84 10.14 22.33
N ASP A 5 -1.84 9.27 22.19
CA ASP A 5 -2.65 8.71 23.28
C ASP A 5 -1.77 8.42 24.50
N GLU A 6 -2.17 8.85 25.70
CA GLU A 6 -1.36 8.69 26.94
C GLU A 6 -0.92 7.23 27.14
N PHE A 7 -1.74 6.29 26.67
CA PHE A 7 -1.44 4.87 26.63
C PHE A 7 -0.23 4.51 25.75
N ILE A 8 -0.09 5.16 24.58
CA ILE A 8 1.06 4.97 23.68
C ILE A 8 2.32 5.51 24.35
N VAL A 9 2.23 6.69 24.98
CA VAL A 9 3.37 7.32 25.69
C VAL A 9 3.82 6.45 26.87
N ALA A 10 2.88 5.99 27.70
CA ALA A 10 3.18 5.13 28.85
C ALA A 10 3.76 3.77 28.43
N PHE A 11 3.21 3.16 27.37
CA PHE A 11 3.73 1.90 26.84
C PHE A 11 5.14 2.04 26.28
N VAL A 12 5.39 3.09 25.50
CA VAL A 12 6.69 3.40 24.92
C VAL A 12 7.72 3.67 26.03
N GLY A 13 7.36 4.46 27.05
CA GLY A 13 8.24 4.77 28.17
C GLY A 13 8.69 3.53 28.94
N ASN A 14 7.76 2.59 29.21
CA ASN A 14 8.09 1.34 29.90
C ASN A 14 8.99 0.41 29.09
N LYS A 15 8.79 0.30 27.78
CA LYS A 15 9.61 -0.56 26.90
C LYS A 15 10.99 0.03 26.61
N ILE A 16 11.10 1.35 26.40
CA ILE A 16 12.39 2.04 26.23
C ILE A 16 13.22 2.04 27.52
N ALA A 17 12.60 1.96 28.70
CA ALA A 17 13.36 1.81 29.94
C ALA A 17 14.07 0.44 30.06
N GLN A 18 13.62 -0.57 29.28
CA GLN A 18 14.16 -1.94 29.30
C GLN A 18 15.15 -2.23 28.15
N GLU A 19 14.97 -1.60 26.98
CA GLU A 19 15.91 -1.68 25.84
C GLU A 19 16.69 -0.36 25.77
N GLU A 20 18.03 -0.42 25.77
CA GLU A 20 18.95 0.72 25.90
C GLU A 20 18.49 2.07 25.30
N LYS A 21 18.71 3.12 26.09
CA LYS A 21 18.32 4.52 25.88
C LYS A 21 18.35 4.99 24.42
N GLY A 22 17.17 5.34 23.90
CA GLY A 22 17.02 6.35 22.85
C GLY A 22 17.19 5.88 21.40
N ASP A 23 17.23 4.58 21.13
CA ASP A 23 17.24 4.10 19.75
C ASP A 23 15.85 4.24 19.11
N ARG A 24 15.76 5.16 18.14
CA ARG A 24 14.56 5.37 17.32
C ARG A 24 14.13 4.10 16.59
N GLN A 25 15.08 3.21 16.25
CA GLN A 25 14.77 1.92 15.64
C GLN A 25 14.13 0.96 16.64
N ALA A 26 14.61 0.93 17.89
CA ALA A 26 13.99 0.13 18.96
C ALA A 26 12.56 0.60 19.24
N LEU A 27 12.33 1.92 19.33
CA LEU A 27 10.99 2.49 19.47
C LEU A 27 10.07 2.10 18.31
N TRP A 28 10.56 2.23 17.07
CA TRP A 28 9.80 1.83 15.89
C TRP A 28 9.45 0.34 15.91
N ARG A 29 10.40 -0.53 16.29
CA ARG A 29 10.19 -1.98 16.42
C ARG A 29 9.11 -2.30 17.46
N ILE A 30 9.18 -1.68 18.64
CA ILE A 30 8.21 -1.85 19.73
C ILE A 30 6.79 -1.43 19.27
N LEU A 31 6.67 -0.30 18.58
CA LEU A 31 5.39 0.18 18.05
C LEU A 31 4.86 -0.73 16.94
N LYS A 32 5.73 -1.16 16.03
CA LYS A 32 5.38 -2.08 14.94
C LYS A 32 4.87 -3.42 15.49
N ASP A 33 5.58 -4.03 16.45
CA ASP A 33 5.15 -5.30 17.06
C ASP A 33 3.79 -5.17 17.74
N LYS A 34 3.54 -4.07 18.47
CA LYS A 34 2.28 -3.89 19.21
C LYS A 34 1.08 -3.62 18.30
N PHE A 35 1.24 -2.78 17.28
CA PHE A 35 0.11 -2.24 16.52
C PHE A 35 -0.08 -2.85 15.14
N VAL A 36 1.00 -3.36 14.52
CA VAL A 36 0.96 -4.00 13.21
C VAL A 36 1.05 -5.52 13.35
N GLY A 37 1.74 -6.00 14.37
CA GLY A 37 2.14 -7.39 14.50
C GLY A 37 3.35 -7.72 13.62
N SER A 38 4.05 -8.79 13.97
CA SER A 38 5.18 -9.31 13.22
C SER A 38 5.06 -10.83 13.04
N GLY A 39 5.81 -11.37 12.06
CA GLY A 39 5.82 -12.80 11.75
C GLY A 39 4.76 -13.25 10.74
N VAL A 40 4.71 -14.57 10.51
CA VAL A 40 3.98 -15.22 9.40
C VAL A 40 2.48 -14.91 9.42
N GLN A 41 1.86 -14.82 10.59
CA GLN A 41 0.43 -14.50 10.72
C GLN A 41 0.11 -13.08 10.24
N ALA A 42 0.90 -12.09 10.65
CA ALA A 42 0.74 -10.70 10.23
C ALA A 42 1.01 -10.54 8.72
N GLN A 43 1.99 -11.27 8.19
CA GLN A 43 2.26 -11.34 6.76
C GLN A 43 1.07 -11.92 5.99
N GLY A 44 0.52 -13.06 6.43
CA GLY A 44 -0.66 -13.69 5.84
C GLY A 44 -1.86 -12.75 5.78
N ILE A 45 -2.21 -12.12 6.91
CA ILE A 45 -3.31 -11.14 6.98
C ILE A 45 -3.09 -9.96 6.03
N SER A 46 -1.85 -9.45 5.93
CA SER A 46 -1.55 -8.35 5.00
C SER A 46 -1.67 -8.75 3.53
N LEU A 47 -1.30 -9.98 3.19
CA LEU A 47 -1.43 -10.53 1.84
C LEU A 47 -2.90 -10.79 1.51
N ASP A 48 -3.68 -11.37 2.42
CA ASP A 48 -5.12 -11.60 2.22
C ASP A 48 -5.84 -10.27 1.95
N LYS A 49 -5.56 -9.23 2.75
CA LYS A 49 -6.11 -7.89 2.51
C LYS A 49 -5.73 -7.32 1.15
N PHE A 50 -4.51 -7.58 0.68
CA PHE A 50 -4.08 -7.18 -0.66
C PHE A 50 -4.86 -7.94 -1.74
N LEU A 51 -5.05 -9.25 -1.58
CA LEU A 51 -5.80 -10.09 -2.52
C LEU A 51 -7.30 -9.75 -2.56
N GLU A 52 -7.84 -9.20 -1.48
CA GLU A 52 -9.22 -8.71 -1.39
C GLU A 52 -9.46 -7.33 -2.04
N LEU A 53 -8.43 -6.71 -2.66
CA LEU A 53 -8.57 -5.46 -3.40
C LEU A 53 -9.67 -5.56 -4.45
N LYS A 54 -10.70 -4.72 -4.32
CA LYS A 54 -11.82 -4.63 -5.26
C LYS A 54 -11.86 -3.25 -5.89
N PHE A 55 -12.01 -3.21 -7.21
CA PHE A 55 -12.21 -1.95 -7.91
C PHE A 55 -13.61 -1.36 -7.63
N ARG A 56 -13.65 -0.13 -7.12
CA ARG A 56 -14.88 0.66 -6.96
C ARG A 56 -14.87 1.87 -7.89
N ASN A 57 -13.83 2.68 -7.76
CA ASN A 57 -13.49 3.80 -8.64
C ASN A 57 -11.96 3.96 -8.59
N LEU A 58 -11.39 4.78 -9.49
CA LEU A 58 -9.93 4.94 -9.58
C LEU A 58 -9.30 5.52 -8.32
N ASP A 59 -9.90 6.57 -7.75
CA ASP A 59 -9.34 7.25 -6.57
C ASP A 59 -9.28 6.31 -5.37
N GLN A 60 -10.39 5.60 -5.09
CA GLN A 60 -10.45 4.60 -4.02
C GLN A 60 -9.50 3.45 -4.29
N TRP A 61 -9.40 2.99 -5.54
CA TRP A 61 -8.50 1.90 -5.91
C TRP A 61 -7.02 2.29 -5.68
N ILE A 62 -6.63 3.52 -6.01
CA ILE A 62 -5.28 4.04 -5.74
C ILE A 62 -5.01 4.07 -4.23
N GLU A 63 -5.94 4.59 -3.44
CA GLU A 63 -5.76 4.69 -1.99
C GLU A 63 -5.72 3.32 -1.31
N ASP A 64 -6.60 2.40 -1.71
CA ASP A 64 -6.61 1.02 -1.22
C ASP A 64 -5.30 0.28 -1.60
N LEU A 65 -4.80 0.50 -2.82
CA LEU A 65 -3.54 -0.06 -3.29
C LEU A 65 -2.36 0.49 -2.49
N LYS A 66 -2.31 1.80 -2.23
CA LYS A 66 -1.29 2.42 -1.35
C LYS A 66 -1.36 1.86 0.06
N ALA A 67 -2.56 1.70 0.62
CA ALA A 67 -2.75 1.24 1.98
C ALA A 67 -2.29 -0.21 2.18
N THR A 68 -2.73 -1.11 1.30
CA THR A 68 -2.40 -2.55 1.38
C THR A 68 -0.92 -2.81 1.12
N THR A 69 -0.31 -2.13 0.14
CA THR A 69 1.12 -2.29 -0.16
C THR A 69 2.01 -1.71 0.94
N ARG A 70 1.60 -0.60 1.58
CA ARG A 70 2.26 -0.12 2.81
C ARG A 70 2.12 -1.13 3.94
N GLN A 71 0.94 -1.74 4.12
CA GLN A 71 0.73 -2.73 5.16
C GLN A 71 1.64 -3.96 4.95
N MET A 72 1.74 -4.46 3.72
CA MET A 72 2.68 -5.54 3.36
C MET A 72 4.14 -5.18 3.67
N ALA A 73 4.57 -3.96 3.33
CA ALA A 73 5.91 -3.49 3.66
C ALA A 73 6.13 -3.41 5.18
N LEU A 74 5.12 -2.96 5.93
CA LEU A 74 5.18 -2.87 7.39
C LEU A 74 5.24 -4.25 8.05
N THR A 75 4.50 -5.24 7.57
CA THR A 75 4.55 -6.62 8.09
C THR A 75 5.76 -7.41 7.60
N GLY A 76 6.52 -6.87 6.66
CA GLY A 76 7.67 -7.55 6.05
C GLY A 76 7.24 -8.69 5.12
N THR A 77 6.08 -8.55 4.49
CA THR A 77 5.58 -9.51 3.49
C THR A 77 6.40 -9.35 2.22
N ASP A 78 7.29 -10.32 1.98
CA ASP A 78 8.17 -10.33 0.81
C ASP A 78 7.50 -11.09 -0.34
N VAL A 79 6.92 -10.33 -1.27
CA VAL A 79 6.36 -10.85 -2.51
C VAL A 79 7.02 -10.10 -3.65
N SER A 80 7.43 -10.82 -4.70
CA SER A 80 8.00 -10.22 -5.90
C SER A 80 7.18 -9.02 -6.38
N ASN A 81 7.84 -7.87 -6.55
CA ASN A 81 7.21 -6.64 -7.05
C ASN A 81 6.42 -6.89 -8.35
N ALA A 82 6.95 -7.73 -9.24
CA ALA A 82 6.27 -8.08 -10.49
C ALA A 82 4.94 -8.81 -10.25
N LEU A 83 4.89 -9.72 -9.27
CA LEU A 83 3.66 -10.44 -8.90
C LEU A 83 2.64 -9.49 -8.26
N VAL A 84 3.07 -8.63 -7.33
CA VAL A 84 2.20 -7.64 -6.68
C VAL A 84 1.59 -6.71 -7.74
N SER A 85 2.43 -6.20 -8.66
CA SER A 85 1.99 -5.35 -9.75
C SER A 85 1.02 -6.05 -10.72
N MET A 86 1.31 -7.29 -11.11
CA MET A 86 0.41 -8.08 -11.94
C MET A 86 -0.96 -8.27 -11.27
N LEU A 87 -0.98 -8.64 -9.99
CA LEU A 87 -2.21 -8.85 -9.24
C LEU A 87 -3.01 -7.55 -9.09
N ALA A 88 -2.34 -6.44 -8.80
CA ALA A 88 -2.98 -5.13 -8.74
C ALA A 88 -3.64 -4.77 -10.07
N ILE A 89 -2.94 -4.92 -11.21
CA ILE A 89 -3.50 -4.62 -12.53
C ILE A 89 -4.72 -5.49 -12.85
N ARG A 90 -4.70 -6.78 -12.45
CA ARG A 90 -5.85 -7.70 -12.66
C ARG A 90 -7.14 -7.28 -11.97
N THR A 91 -7.06 -6.41 -10.96
CA THR A 91 -8.26 -5.88 -10.30
C THR A 91 -8.95 -4.77 -11.10
N LEU A 92 -8.28 -4.19 -12.12
CA LEU A 92 -8.86 -3.15 -12.96
C LEU A 92 -9.92 -3.72 -13.93
N PRO A 93 -11.09 -3.08 -14.08
CA PRO A 93 -12.11 -3.52 -15.02
C PRO A 93 -11.71 -3.33 -16.48
N ASN A 94 -12.29 -4.13 -17.37
CA ASN A 94 -12.06 -4.11 -18.83
C ASN A 94 -12.26 -2.73 -19.48
N LYS A 95 -13.06 -1.82 -18.90
CA LYS A 95 -13.19 -0.44 -19.41
C LYS A 95 -11.88 0.36 -19.40
N TYR A 96 -10.86 -0.13 -18.69
CA TYR A 96 -9.50 0.43 -18.66
C TYR A 96 -8.50 -0.41 -19.47
N GLU A 97 -8.94 -1.21 -20.44
CA GLU A 97 -8.06 -2.09 -21.23
C GLU A 97 -6.86 -1.34 -21.86
N SER A 98 -7.06 -0.12 -22.35
CA SER A 98 -5.98 0.71 -22.88
C SER A 98 -4.91 1.02 -21.83
N LEU A 99 -5.31 1.38 -20.61
CA LEU A 99 -4.40 1.59 -19.48
C LEU A 99 -3.72 0.28 -19.09
N ILE A 100 -4.46 -0.83 -19.03
CA ILE A 100 -3.90 -2.15 -18.73
C ILE A 100 -2.80 -2.49 -19.73
N ARG A 101 -3.04 -2.33 -21.03
CA ARG A 101 -2.04 -2.57 -22.09
C ARG A 101 -0.79 -1.72 -21.92
N ILE A 102 -0.94 -0.44 -21.56
CA ILE A 102 0.20 0.45 -21.30
C ILE A 102 0.99 -0.06 -20.08
N LEU A 103 0.30 -0.45 -19.01
CA LEU A 103 0.93 -0.95 -17.79
C LEU A 103 1.59 -2.32 -17.97
N THR A 104 1.17 -3.12 -18.95
CA THR A 104 1.74 -4.46 -19.21
C THR A 104 2.69 -4.49 -20.40
N TYR A 105 3.02 -3.34 -20.99
CA TYR A 105 3.84 -3.28 -22.20
C TYR A 105 5.29 -3.70 -21.91
N GLY A 106 5.85 -4.61 -22.72
CA GLY A 106 7.27 -4.97 -22.67
C GLY A 106 7.67 -6.06 -21.66
N ASN A 107 6.73 -6.87 -21.17
CA ASN A 107 6.96 -8.02 -20.27
C ASN A 107 7.66 -7.71 -18.92
N GLN A 108 7.88 -6.44 -18.60
CA GLN A 108 8.32 -6.01 -17.28
C GLN A 108 7.16 -5.30 -16.60
N TYR A 109 6.63 -5.90 -15.54
CA TYR A 109 5.59 -5.25 -14.75
C TYR A 109 6.18 -4.02 -14.05
N PRO A 110 5.59 -2.83 -14.22
CA PRO A 110 6.02 -1.63 -13.52
C PRO A 110 5.83 -1.81 -12.03
N THR A 111 6.60 -1.10 -11.22
CA THR A 111 6.40 -1.04 -9.77
C THR A 111 5.01 -0.47 -9.43
N ILE A 112 4.50 -0.78 -8.23
CA ILE A 112 3.24 -0.18 -7.74
C ILE A 112 3.27 1.36 -7.81
N LYS A 113 4.42 1.98 -7.54
CA LYS A 113 4.59 3.43 -7.62
C LYS A 113 4.39 3.95 -9.05
N GLU A 114 4.95 3.25 -10.03
CA GLU A 114 4.79 3.59 -11.45
C GLU A 114 3.36 3.32 -11.94
N ILE A 115 2.71 2.27 -11.46
CA ILE A 115 1.30 2.00 -11.75
C ILE A 115 0.44 3.17 -11.29
N ILE A 116 0.56 3.57 -10.02
CA ILE A 116 -0.19 4.70 -9.45
C ILE A 116 0.05 5.97 -10.26
N LEU A 117 1.31 6.30 -10.55
CA LEU A 117 1.67 7.49 -11.32
C LEU A 117 1.05 7.48 -12.74
N ASN A 118 1.07 6.33 -13.42
CA ASN A 118 0.46 6.21 -14.74
C ASN A 118 -1.06 6.32 -14.66
N VAL A 119 -1.69 5.74 -13.65
CA VAL A 119 -3.14 5.83 -13.45
C VAL A 119 -3.55 7.29 -13.20
N GLU A 120 -2.87 7.99 -12.29
CA GLU A 120 -3.13 9.40 -11.97
C GLU A 120 -2.97 10.31 -13.21
N LYS A 121 -1.92 10.10 -14.01
CA LYS A 121 -1.69 10.84 -15.27
C LYS A 121 -2.80 10.58 -16.29
N ASN A 122 -3.17 9.32 -16.49
CA ASN A 122 -4.17 8.94 -17.48
C ASN A 122 -5.59 9.31 -17.03
N GLN A 123 -5.87 9.35 -15.73
CA GLN A 123 -7.15 9.81 -15.19
C GLN A 123 -7.44 11.25 -15.60
N ALA A 124 -6.45 12.15 -15.53
CA ALA A 124 -6.58 13.52 -16.02
C ALA A 124 -6.94 13.56 -17.52
N LEU A 125 -6.32 12.69 -18.33
CA LEU A 125 -6.58 12.58 -19.76
C LEU A 125 -7.99 12.01 -20.06
N PHE A 126 -8.43 11.00 -19.32
CA PHE A 126 -9.77 10.42 -19.46
C PHE A 126 -10.88 11.39 -19.02
N GLN A 127 -10.62 12.20 -17.99
CA GLN A 127 -11.54 13.28 -17.59
C GLN A 127 -11.58 14.43 -18.61
N ALA A 128 -10.43 14.79 -19.22
CA ALA A 128 -10.35 15.82 -20.25
C ALA A 128 -11.09 15.41 -21.54
N LYS A 129 -10.90 14.17 -22.02
CA LYS A 129 -11.62 13.63 -23.21
C LYS A 129 -13.13 13.58 -23.03
N ARG A 130 -13.64 13.36 -21.81
CA ARG A 130 -15.08 13.39 -21.53
C ARG A 130 -15.68 14.80 -21.55
N ARG A 131 -14.87 15.84 -21.34
CA ARG A 131 -15.32 17.24 -21.39
C ARG A 131 -15.32 17.82 -22.80
N SER A 132 -14.50 17.31 -23.71
CA SER A 132 -14.44 17.75 -25.12
C SER A 132 -15.51 17.11 -26.02
N GLN A 133 -16.36 16.24 -25.48
CA GLN A 133 -17.46 15.57 -26.22
C GLN A 133 -18.85 16.02 -25.73
N ARG A 134 -18.92 17.07 -24.92
CA ARG A 134 -20.13 17.79 -24.54
C ARG A 134 -20.10 19.17 -25.16
#